data_AF-A0A8R1DWV1-F1
#
_entry.id   AF-A0A8R1DWV1-F1
#
_cell.length_a   1.000
_cell.length_b   1.000
_cell.length_c   1.000
_cell.angle_alpha   90.00
_cell.angle_beta   90.00
_cell.angle_gamma   90.00
#
_symmetry.space_group_name_H-M   'P 1'
#
loop_
_entity.id
_entity.type
_entity.pdbx_description
1 polymer ?
#
loop_
_entity_poly.entity_id
_entity_poly.type
_entity_poly.pdbx_seq_one_letter_code
_entity_poly.pdbx_strand_id
1 'polypeptide(L)'
;MIIDTEWGGFGDKGEADYIFTRYDKIVDSKSDHPGVNSLDKLIAGMCMGELVRLVLERLTANKVLFNGNGSKLLRTRNSFPTKYISEILHDDCGVYSNTRQIMDELGIEGATFSDMLLLREVCVVVSRRSANLAAAAIACVLNRVRRPNMLVAIDGSTYKYHPFFNHWVCEKIRELLDPGLDFKIVQTGDGSGRGAALIAAIVSRVKRDEEKRLAELEVQRQKEAEAEEKRLLEVENEKLEAEERARKMSEMLKYQFERGAEESAHRND
;
A
#
# COMPACT_ATOMS: atom_id res chain seq x y z
N MET A 1 5.86 2.02 10.60
CA MET A 1 5.33 0.86 9.84
C MET A 1 4.06 1.30 9.14
N ILE A 2 3.94 1.03 7.84
CA ILE A 2 2.73 1.27 7.05
C ILE A 2 1.90 -0.02 7.07
N ILE A 3 0.58 0.07 7.15
CA ILE A 3 -0.34 -1.06 7.11
C ILE A 3 -1.17 -0.92 5.85
N ASP A 4 -1.17 -1.95 5.03
CA ASP A 4 -2.19 -2.14 4.00
C ASP A 4 -3.39 -2.85 4.62
N THR A 5 -4.54 -2.19 4.61
CA THR A 5 -5.74 -2.73 5.24
C THR A 5 -6.45 -3.75 4.38
N GLU A 6 -6.26 -3.71 3.05
CA GLU A 6 -7.02 -4.53 2.09
C GLU A 6 -8.53 -4.54 2.42
N TRP A 7 -9.10 -3.36 2.73
CA TRP A 7 -10.46 -3.23 3.26
C TRP A 7 -11.55 -3.64 2.25
N GLY A 8 -11.17 -3.90 1.00
CA GLY A 8 -12.08 -4.29 -0.07
C GLY A 8 -12.79 -5.59 0.26
N GLY A 9 -12.13 -6.49 1.00
CA GLY A 9 -12.69 -7.76 1.46
C GLY A 9 -13.64 -7.64 2.65
N PHE A 10 -13.93 -6.44 3.16
CA PHE A 10 -14.93 -6.28 4.22
C PHE A 10 -16.32 -6.73 3.72
N GLY A 11 -16.93 -7.68 4.42
CA GLY A 11 -18.20 -8.29 4.04
C GLY A 11 -18.08 -9.63 3.31
N ASP A 12 -16.89 -10.11 2.95
CA ASP A 12 -16.70 -11.37 2.21
C ASP A 12 -17.20 -12.61 2.97
N LYS A 13 -17.31 -12.54 4.30
CA LYS A 13 -17.83 -13.64 5.14
C LYS A 13 -19.29 -13.42 5.55
N GLY A 14 -19.97 -12.47 4.91
CA GLY A 14 -21.37 -12.12 5.20
C GLY A 14 -21.57 -11.23 6.42
N GLU A 15 -20.50 -10.75 7.07
CA GLU A 15 -20.58 -9.90 8.26
C GLU A 15 -21.30 -8.56 8.00
N ALA A 16 -21.35 -8.13 6.74
CA ALA A 16 -21.97 -6.91 6.31
C ALA A 16 -23.18 -7.13 5.37
N ASP A 17 -23.73 -8.36 5.28
CA ASP A 17 -24.79 -8.72 4.32
C ASP A 17 -26.01 -7.77 4.33
N TYR A 18 -26.28 -7.13 5.47
CA TYR A 18 -27.38 -6.19 5.65
C TYR A 18 -27.24 -4.89 4.83
N ILE A 19 -26.05 -4.54 4.34
CA ILE A 19 -25.85 -3.36 3.46
C ILE A 19 -25.97 -3.70 1.97
N PHE A 20 -26.02 -4.99 1.61
CA PHE A 20 -26.06 -5.45 0.22
C PHE A 20 -27.49 -5.52 -0.29
N THR A 21 -27.75 -4.87 -1.42
CA THR A 21 -29.03 -5.01 -2.12
C THR A 21 -29.00 -6.23 -3.05
N ARG A 22 -30.17 -6.60 -3.56
CA ARG A 22 -30.27 -7.63 -4.63
C ARG A 22 -29.44 -7.27 -5.86
N TYR A 23 -29.25 -5.98 -6.15
CA TYR A 23 -28.48 -5.55 -7.32
C TYR A 23 -26.99 -5.80 -7.10
N ASP A 24 -26.49 -5.52 -5.88
CA ASP A 24 -25.11 -5.79 -5.51
C ASP A 24 -24.79 -7.29 -5.59
N LYS A 25 -25.71 -8.14 -5.11
CA LYS A 25 -25.59 -9.61 -5.23
C LYS A 25 -25.54 -10.08 -6.68
N ILE A 26 -26.30 -9.44 -7.58
CA ILE A 26 -26.23 -9.75 -9.02
C ILE A 26 -24.88 -9.35 -9.60
N VAL A 27 -24.38 -8.15 -9.29
CA VAL A 27 -23.06 -7.67 -9.74
C VAL A 27 -21.96 -8.61 -9.25
N ASP A 28 -21.99 -8.97 -7.96
CA ASP A 28 -21.03 -9.87 -7.35
C ASP A 28 -21.03 -11.27 -8.01
N SER A 29 -22.20 -11.89 -8.12
CA SER A 29 -22.35 -13.24 -8.71
C SER A 29 -21.85 -13.36 -10.15
N LYS A 30 -21.80 -12.24 -10.88
CA LYS A 30 -21.36 -12.18 -12.27
C LYS A 30 -19.92 -11.67 -12.40
N SER A 31 -19.31 -11.15 -11.34
CA SER A 31 -17.94 -10.63 -11.35
C SER A 31 -16.90 -11.73 -11.59
N ASP A 32 -15.65 -11.34 -11.85
CA ASP A 32 -14.55 -12.29 -12.09
C ASP A 32 -14.23 -13.12 -10.84
N HIS A 33 -14.48 -12.57 -9.66
CA HIS A 33 -14.23 -13.19 -8.36
C HIS A 33 -15.45 -13.08 -7.44
N PRO A 34 -16.51 -13.88 -7.65
CA PRO A 34 -17.71 -13.84 -6.80
C PRO A 34 -17.40 -14.10 -5.32
N GLY A 35 -18.02 -13.35 -4.42
CA GLY A 35 -17.85 -13.49 -2.97
C GLY A 35 -16.52 -12.94 -2.40
N VAL A 36 -15.72 -12.26 -3.22
CA VAL A 36 -14.43 -11.66 -2.80
C VAL A 36 -14.45 -10.15 -3.07
N ASN A 37 -13.81 -9.35 -2.23
CA ASN A 37 -13.74 -7.89 -2.38
C ASN A 37 -15.14 -7.23 -2.40
N SER A 38 -15.98 -7.65 -1.45
CA SER A 38 -17.39 -7.27 -1.38
C SER A 38 -17.60 -5.78 -1.18
N LEU A 39 -16.84 -5.13 -0.29
CA LEU A 39 -16.91 -3.68 -0.09
C LEU A 39 -16.43 -2.92 -1.34
N ASP A 40 -15.38 -3.40 -1.98
CA ASP A 40 -14.88 -2.79 -3.23
C ASP A 40 -15.96 -2.81 -4.31
N LYS A 41 -16.76 -3.88 -4.44
CA LYS A 41 -17.87 -3.92 -5.40
C LYS A 41 -18.98 -2.92 -5.09
N LEU A 42 -19.15 -2.53 -3.83
CA LEU A 42 -20.12 -1.50 -3.44
C LEU A 42 -19.64 -0.07 -3.77
N ILE A 43 -18.33 0.15 -3.77
CA ILE A 43 -17.69 1.47 -3.86
C ILE A 43 -17.10 1.73 -5.25
N ALA A 44 -16.38 0.76 -5.80
CA ALA A 44 -15.49 0.96 -6.93
C ALA A 44 -16.22 1.36 -8.22
N GLY A 45 -15.58 2.23 -8.98
CA GLY A 45 -16.07 2.68 -10.28
C GLY A 45 -16.29 1.55 -11.27
N MET A 46 -15.62 0.41 -11.17
CA MET A 46 -15.85 -0.73 -12.06
C MET A 46 -17.27 -1.31 -11.95
N CYS A 47 -17.89 -1.22 -10.78
CA CYS A 47 -19.19 -1.85 -10.49
C CYS A 47 -20.37 -0.88 -10.57
N MET A 48 -20.15 0.42 -10.31
CA MET A 48 -21.25 1.41 -10.24
C MET A 48 -22.06 1.52 -11.53
N GLY A 49 -21.42 1.52 -12.69
CA GLY A 49 -22.11 1.59 -13.98
C GLY A 49 -23.06 0.41 -14.22
N GLU A 50 -22.61 -0.82 -13.94
CA GLU A 50 -23.46 -2.01 -14.05
C GLU A 50 -24.59 -2.00 -13.01
N LEU A 51 -24.34 -1.46 -11.81
CA LEU A 51 -25.38 -1.31 -10.81
C LEU A 51 -26.47 -0.34 -11.27
N VAL A 52 -26.09 0.81 -11.84
CA VAL A 52 -27.04 1.76 -12.46
C VAL A 52 -27.82 1.07 -13.57
N ARG A 53 -27.16 0.35 -14.48
CA ARG A 53 -27.82 -0.39 -15.57
C ARG A 53 -28.88 -1.36 -15.05
N LEU A 54 -28.56 -2.15 -14.03
CA LEU A 54 -29.49 -3.13 -13.45
C LEU A 54 -30.72 -2.45 -12.82
N VAL A 55 -30.53 -1.30 -12.18
CA VAL A 55 -31.64 -0.51 -11.63
C VAL A 55 -32.51 0.04 -12.76
N LEU A 56 -31.90 0.63 -13.78
CA LEU A 56 -32.61 1.17 -14.95
C LEU A 56 -33.39 0.07 -15.67
N GLU A 57 -32.77 -1.07 -15.96
CA GLU A 57 -33.42 -2.24 -16.56
C GLU A 57 -34.65 -2.68 -15.75
N ARG A 58 -34.54 -2.72 -14.43
CA ARG A 58 -35.66 -3.08 -13.55
C ARG A 58 -36.77 -2.03 -13.60
N LEU A 59 -36.44 -0.75 -13.54
CA LEU A 59 -37.43 0.33 -13.62
C LEU A 59 -38.16 0.33 -14.96
N THR A 60 -37.45 0.10 -16.05
CA THR A 60 -38.03 -0.07 -17.38
C THR A 60 -38.94 -1.31 -17.43
N ALA A 61 -38.50 -2.47 -16.94
CA ALA A 61 -39.35 -3.67 -16.91
C ALA A 61 -40.68 -3.48 -16.15
N ASN A 62 -40.73 -2.55 -15.19
CA ASN A 62 -41.94 -2.19 -14.43
C ASN A 62 -42.70 -0.99 -15.02
N LYS A 63 -42.36 -0.56 -16.24
CA LYS A 63 -42.95 0.60 -16.94
C LYS A 63 -42.83 1.94 -16.20
N VAL A 64 -41.89 2.05 -15.26
CA VAL A 64 -41.58 3.31 -14.56
C VAL A 64 -40.72 4.21 -15.43
N LEU A 65 -39.78 3.62 -16.17
CA LEU A 65 -38.94 4.31 -17.15
C LEU A 65 -39.33 3.91 -18.57
N PHE A 66 -39.27 4.89 -19.48
CA PHE A 66 -39.39 4.71 -20.93
C PHE A 66 -40.68 3.99 -21.36
N ASN A 67 -41.75 4.08 -20.57
CA ASN A 67 -43.01 3.34 -20.74
C ASN A 67 -42.83 1.81 -20.90
N GLY A 68 -41.72 1.26 -20.43
CA GLY A 68 -41.36 -0.15 -20.62
C GLY A 68 -40.54 -0.46 -21.88
N ASN A 69 -40.34 0.51 -22.75
CA ASN A 69 -39.60 0.36 -24.00
C ASN A 69 -38.11 0.64 -23.78
N GLY A 70 -37.41 -0.32 -23.17
CA GLY A 70 -35.95 -0.28 -23.06
C GLY A 70 -35.23 -0.80 -24.30
N SER A 71 -33.95 -0.50 -24.42
CA SER A 71 -33.12 -0.93 -25.55
C SER A 71 -32.47 -2.31 -25.34
N LYS A 72 -31.90 -2.87 -26.42
CA LYS A 72 -31.05 -4.07 -26.32
C LYS A 72 -29.78 -3.80 -25.48
N LEU A 73 -29.23 -2.59 -25.60
CA LEU A 73 -28.04 -2.20 -24.83
C LEU A 73 -28.36 -2.14 -23.35
N LEU A 74 -29.53 -1.62 -22.94
CA LEU A 74 -29.92 -1.58 -21.54
C LEU A 74 -30.02 -2.97 -20.88
N ARG A 75 -30.25 -4.03 -21.67
CA ARG A 75 -30.27 -5.43 -21.23
C ARG A 75 -28.92 -6.14 -21.35
N THR A 76 -27.95 -5.51 -22.00
CA THR A 76 -26.60 -6.05 -22.18
C THR A 76 -25.74 -5.68 -20.97
N ARG A 77 -25.14 -6.68 -20.32
CA ARG A 77 -24.22 -6.47 -19.20
C ARG A 77 -23.07 -5.52 -19.58
N ASN A 78 -22.66 -4.65 -18.66
CA ASN A 78 -21.57 -3.69 -18.80
C ASN A 78 -21.74 -2.67 -19.94
N SER A 79 -22.96 -2.50 -20.47
CA SER A 79 -23.26 -1.49 -21.50
C SER A 79 -23.34 -0.06 -20.97
N PHE A 80 -23.40 0.10 -19.65
CA PHE A 80 -23.45 1.40 -18.99
C PHE A 80 -22.13 1.64 -18.24
N PRO A 81 -21.10 2.19 -18.89
CA PRO A 81 -19.84 2.51 -18.24
C PRO A 81 -20.02 3.63 -17.21
N THR A 82 -19.23 3.58 -16.14
CA THR A 82 -19.27 4.57 -15.05
C THR A 82 -18.96 6.01 -15.50
N LYS A 83 -18.29 6.20 -16.65
CA LYS A 83 -18.12 7.54 -17.24
C LYS A 83 -19.47 8.22 -17.52
N TYR A 84 -20.50 7.45 -17.90
CA TYR A 84 -21.84 7.98 -18.17
C TYR A 84 -22.42 8.62 -16.92
N ILE A 85 -22.21 8.01 -15.75
CA ILE A 85 -22.63 8.58 -14.46
C ILE A 85 -22.00 9.97 -14.28
N SER A 86 -20.70 10.11 -14.52
CA SER A 86 -20.01 11.40 -14.40
C SER A 86 -20.54 12.43 -15.40
N GLU A 87 -20.75 12.04 -16.65
CA GLU A 87 -21.24 12.93 -17.73
C GLU A 87 -22.69 13.39 -17.48
N ILE A 88 -23.59 12.47 -17.08
CA ILE A 88 -24.97 12.77 -16.68
C ILE A 88 -25.02 13.74 -15.49
N LEU A 89 -24.12 13.58 -14.53
CA LEU A 89 -24.09 14.41 -13.33
C LEU A 89 -23.40 15.76 -13.54
N HIS A 90 -22.68 15.95 -14.65
CA HIS A 90 -22.13 17.24 -15.08
C HIS A 90 -23.15 18.12 -15.82
N ASP A 91 -24.27 17.57 -16.25
CA ASP A 91 -25.35 18.36 -16.85
C ASP A 91 -25.84 19.42 -15.84
N ASP A 92 -25.93 20.67 -16.31
CA ASP A 92 -26.44 21.80 -15.53
C ASP A 92 -27.95 21.66 -15.26
N CYS A 93 -28.44 22.38 -14.24
CA CYS A 93 -29.87 22.35 -13.92
C CYS A 93 -30.71 22.82 -15.11
N GLY A 94 -31.61 21.96 -15.59
CA GLY A 94 -32.48 22.24 -16.73
C GLY A 94 -31.86 21.94 -18.10
N VAL A 95 -30.57 21.61 -18.17
CA VAL A 95 -29.85 21.28 -19.40
C VAL A 95 -29.41 19.82 -19.34
N TYR A 96 -30.01 18.96 -20.16
CA TYR A 96 -29.78 17.50 -20.14
C TYR A 96 -29.05 17.01 -21.40
N SER A 97 -28.05 17.75 -21.84
CA SER A 97 -27.33 17.48 -23.10
C SER A 97 -26.61 16.15 -23.08
N ASN A 98 -25.80 15.90 -22.05
CA ASN A 98 -25.05 14.65 -21.92
C ASN A 98 -26.02 13.49 -21.70
N THR A 99 -27.04 13.71 -20.87
CA THR A 99 -28.07 12.70 -20.60
C THR A 99 -28.79 12.27 -21.87
N ARG A 100 -29.17 13.21 -22.75
CA ARG A 100 -29.78 12.90 -24.06
C ARG A 100 -28.83 12.11 -24.95
N GLN A 101 -27.59 12.57 -25.08
CA GLN A 101 -26.58 11.88 -25.88
C GLN A 101 -26.38 10.44 -25.39
N ILE A 102 -26.29 10.22 -24.09
CA ILE A 102 -26.11 8.89 -23.50
C ILE A 102 -27.35 8.02 -23.73
N MET A 103 -28.57 8.58 -23.67
CA MET A 103 -29.78 7.82 -24.02
C MET A 103 -29.76 7.40 -25.49
N ASP A 104 -29.32 8.27 -26.40
CA ASP A 104 -29.16 7.95 -27.82
C ASP A 104 -28.09 6.86 -28.03
N GLU A 105 -26.94 6.95 -27.35
CA GLU A 105 -25.90 5.91 -27.36
C GLU A 105 -26.40 4.57 -26.82
N LEU A 106 -27.31 4.60 -25.84
CA LEU A 106 -27.98 3.42 -25.32
C LEU A 106 -29.12 2.94 -26.23
N GLY A 107 -29.45 3.65 -27.30
CA GLY A 107 -30.55 3.31 -28.21
C GLY A 107 -31.93 3.41 -27.55
N ILE A 108 -32.11 4.35 -26.63
CA ILE A 108 -33.37 4.63 -25.95
C ILE A 108 -34.06 5.77 -26.70
N GLU A 109 -35.14 5.45 -27.40
CA GLU A 109 -35.93 6.42 -28.15
C GLU A 109 -37.14 6.92 -27.34
N GLY A 110 -37.53 8.18 -27.58
CA GLY A 110 -38.76 8.74 -26.99
C GLY A 110 -38.71 8.98 -25.48
N ALA A 111 -37.52 9.08 -24.89
CA ALA A 111 -37.37 9.39 -23.47
C ALA A 111 -37.97 10.77 -23.14
N THR A 112 -38.79 10.81 -22.10
CA THR A 112 -39.42 12.04 -21.61
C THR A 112 -38.46 12.83 -20.71
N PHE A 113 -38.84 14.07 -20.39
CA PHE A 113 -38.12 14.84 -19.38
C PHE A 113 -38.10 14.14 -18.01
N SER A 114 -39.22 13.52 -17.63
CA SER A 114 -39.32 12.77 -16.38
C SER A 114 -38.40 11.55 -16.36
N ASP A 115 -38.21 10.86 -17.50
CA ASP A 115 -37.27 9.74 -17.60
C ASP A 115 -35.83 10.19 -17.36
N MET A 116 -35.43 11.34 -17.91
CA MET A 116 -34.10 11.92 -17.71
C MET A 116 -33.85 12.26 -16.24
N LEU A 117 -34.85 12.85 -15.56
CA LEU A 117 -34.76 13.15 -14.13
C LEU A 117 -34.57 11.89 -13.30
N LEU A 118 -35.35 10.84 -13.58
CA LEU A 118 -35.27 9.57 -12.86
C LEU A 118 -33.94 8.86 -13.11
N LEU A 119 -33.45 8.87 -14.36
CA LEU A 119 -32.13 8.31 -14.70
C LEU A 119 -31.00 9.04 -13.96
N ARG A 120 -31.06 10.38 -13.91
CA ARG A 120 -30.12 11.19 -13.14
C ARG A 120 -30.21 10.88 -11.65
N GLU A 121 -31.42 10.71 -11.11
CA GLU A 121 -31.62 10.38 -9.70
C GLU A 121 -31.02 9.02 -9.34
N VAL A 122 -31.19 8.01 -10.18
CA VAL A 122 -30.53 6.70 -10.00
C VAL A 122 -29.01 6.86 -9.94
N CYS A 123 -28.44 7.68 -10.83
CA CYS A 123 -27.00 7.99 -10.82
C CYS A 123 -26.57 8.66 -9.50
N VAL A 124 -27.34 9.64 -9.01
CA VAL A 124 -27.07 10.30 -7.73
C VAL A 124 -27.09 9.30 -6.58
N VAL A 125 -28.14 8.48 -6.47
CA VAL A 125 -28.33 7.54 -5.35
C VAL A 125 -27.19 6.51 -5.29
N VAL A 126 -26.83 5.92 -6.43
CA VAL A 126 -25.75 4.93 -6.50
C VAL A 126 -24.40 5.56 -6.15
N SER A 127 -24.08 6.71 -6.72
CA SER A 127 -22.81 7.39 -6.46
C SER A 127 -22.70 7.91 -5.03
N ARG A 128 -23.80 8.46 -4.47
CA ARG A 128 -23.85 8.94 -3.09
C ARG A 128 -23.65 7.80 -2.10
N ARG A 129 -24.22 6.61 -2.37
CA ARG A 129 -23.97 5.40 -1.58
C ARG A 129 -22.49 5.03 -1.60
N SER A 130 -21.88 4.96 -2.79
CA SER A 130 -20.45 4.65 -2.94
C SER A 130 -19.58 5.65 -2.16
N ALA A 131 -19.81 6.96 -2.32
CA ALA A 131 -19.10 8.00 -1.60
C ALA A 131 -19.24 7.87 -0.07
N ASN A 132 -20.45 7.56 0.42
CA ASN A 132 -20.70 7.42 1.85
C ASN A 132 -20.02 6.18 2.46
N LEU A 133 -20.01 5.05 1.74
CA LEU A 133 -19.31 3.84 2.19
C LEU A 133 -17.79 4.04 2.21
N ALA A 134 -17.23 4.68 1.17
CA ALA A 134 -15.83 5.07 1.14
C ALA A 134 -15.47 6.01 2.32
N ALA A 135 -16.32 7.01 2.56
CA ALA A 135 -16.15 7.92 3.68
C ALA A 135 -16.18 7.21 5.04
N ALA A 136 -17.07 6.23 5.22
CA ALA A 136 -17.14 5.45 6.46
C ALA A 136 -15.86 4.62 6.70
N ALA A 137 -15.31 3.99 5.66
CA ALA A 137 -14.04 3.27 5.75
C ALA A 137 -12.87 4.21 6.10
N ILE A 138 -12.79 5.37 5.45
CA ILE A 138 -11.77 6.39 5.75
C ILE A 138 -11.93 6.91 7.18
N ALA A 139 -13.15 7.26 7.61
CA ALA A 139 -13.44 7.77 8.94
C ALA A 139 -13.07 6.75 10.03
N CYS A 140 -13.32 5.46 9.80
CA CYS A 140 -12.89 4.38 10.70
C CYS A 140 -11.37 4.41 10.94
N VAL A 141 -10.58 4.55 9.86
CA VAL A 141 -9.11 4.65 9.97
C VAL A 141 -8.69 5.94 10.68
N LEU A 142 -9.30 7.08 10.34
CA LEU A 142 -9.00 8.36 11.01
C LEU A 142 -9.29 8.31 12.51
N ASN A 143 -10.44 7.76 12.91
CA ASN A 143 -10.83 7.56 14.30
C ASN A 143 -9.96 6.52 15.03
N ARG A 144 -9.31 5.61 14.30
CA ARG A 144 -8.34 4.67 14.85
C ARG A 144 -6.96 5.30 15.06
N VAL A 145 -6.55 6.19 14.16
CA VAL A 145 -5.23 6.88 14.17
C VAL A 145 -5.21 8.05 15.15
N ARG A 146 -6.27 8.86 15.18
CA ARG A 146 -6.50 9.97 16.14
C ARG A 146 -5.34 10.96 16.28
N ARG A 147 -4.71 11.35 15.17
CA ARG A 147 -3.65 12.36 15.20
C ARG A 147 -4.20 13.76 14.88
N PRO A 148 -3.56 14.82 15.37
CA PRO A 148 -3.90 16.18 14.94
C PRO A 148 -3.56 16.37 13.46
N ASN A 149 -4.38 17.16 12.75
CA ASN A 149 -4.14 17.60 11.37
C ASN A 149 -3.84 16.46 10.38
N MET A 150 -4.72 15.45 10.32
CA MET A 150 -4.50 14.29 9.44
C MET A 150 -4.69 14.64 7.97
N LEU A 151 -3.89 14.06 7.09
CA LEU A 151 -4.00 14.26 5.65
C LEU A 151 -4.31 12.93 4.97
N VAL A 152 -5.39 12.90 4.19
CA VAL A 152 -5.82 11.75 3.41
C VAL A 152 -5.49 12.01 1.94
N ALA A 153 -4.51 11.28 1.41
CA ALA A 153 -4.21 11.31 -0.01
C ALA A 153 -5.15 10.35 -0.75
N ILE A 154 -5.85 10.85 -1.77
CA ILE A 154 -6.79 10.04 -2.57
C ILE A 154 -6.40 10.11 -4.05
N ASP A 155 -6.41 8.94 -4.69
CA ASP A 155 -6.31 8.77 -6.14
C ASP A 155 -7.45 7.87 -6.61
N GLY A 156 -7.78 7.97 -7.90
CA GLY A 156 -8.83 7.17 -8.54
C GLY A 156 -9.70 7.99 -9.50
N SER A 157 -10.02 7.38 -10.64
CA SER A 157 -10.82 8.01 -11.70
C SER A 157 -12.20 8.46 -11.22
N THR A 158 -12.87 7.66 -10.40
CA THR A 158 -14.18 8.02 -9.84
C THR A 158 -14.08 9.28 -9.00
N TYR A 159 -13.13 9.35 -8.08
CA TYR A 159 -12.93 10.53 -7.24
C TYR A 159 -12.55 11.76 -8.05
N LYS A 160 -11.74 11.58 -9.11
CA LYS A 160 -11.23 12.65 -9.97
C LYS A 160 -12.26 13.25 -10.91
N TYR A 161 -13.08 12.42 -11.53
CA TYR A 161 -13.94 12.82 -12.64
C TYR A 161 -15.42 12.95 -12.26
N HIS A 162 -15.84 12.43 -11.11
CA HIS A 162 -17.23 12.56 -10.69
C HIS A 162 -17.46 13.91 -9.97
N PRO A 163 -18.42 14.74 -10.42
CA PRO A 163 -18.50 16.15 -10.03
C PRO A 163 -18.77 16.37 -8.53
N PHE A 164 -19.51 15.44 -7.90
CA PHE A 164 -19.93 15.58 -6.51
C PHE A 164 -19.16 14.68 -5.52
N PHE A 165 -18.28 13.80 -5.99
CA PHE A 165 -17.77 12.71 -5.16
C PHE A 165 -16.85 13.21 -4.05
N ASN A 166 -15.96 14.15 -4.35
CA ASN A 166 -15.11 14.82 -3.36
C ASN A 166 -15.95 15.46 -2.25
N HIS A 167 -16.96 16.25 -2.62
CA HIS A 167 -17.83 16.93 -1.67
C HIS A 167 -18.53 15.94 -0.75
N TRP A 168 -19.14 14.90 -1.33
CA TRP A 168 -19.88 13.88 -0.58
C TRP A 168 -19.00 13.07 0.36
N VAL A 169 -17.81 12.68 -0.07
CA VAL A 169 -16.84 12.00 0.80
C VAL A 169 -16.42 12.91 1.96
N CYS A 170 -16.08 14.16 1.68
CA CYS A 170 -15.66 15.10 2.74
C CYS A 170 -16.78 15.37 3.74
N GLU A 171 -18.00 15.60 3.25
CA GLU A 171 -19.18 15.82 4.09
C GLU A 171 -19.44 14.62 5.00
N LYS A 172 -19.46 13.41 4.44
CA LYS A 172 -19.74 12.21 5.23
C LYS A 172 -18.61 11.88 6.21
N ILE A 173 -17.35 12.11 5.88
CA ILE A 173 -16.25 11.95 6.85
C ILE A 173 -16.44 12.93 8.01
N ARG A 174 -16.79 14.20 7.76
CA ARG A 174 -17.03 15.18 8.85
C ARG A 174 -18.15 14.76 9.80
N GLU A 175 -19.17 14.08 9.28
CA GLU A 175 -20.28 13.56 10.09
C GLU A 175 -19.86 12.36 10.97
N LEU A 176 -18.94 11.52 10.48
CA LEU A 176 -18.51 10.27 11.14
C LEU A 176 -17.25 10.42 11.99
N LEU A 177 -16.53 11.54 11.87
CA LEU A 177 -15.28 11.79 12.56
C LEU A 177 -15.55 12.19 14.02
N ASP A 178 -14.76 11.64 14.94
CA ASP A 178 -14.90 11.96 16.35
C ASP A 178 -14.62 13.45 16.63
N PRO A 179 -15.34 14.07 17.58
CA PRO A 179 -15.14 15.47 17.92
C PRO A 179 -13.68 15.81 18.28
N GLY A 180 -13.19 16.93 17.76
CA GLY A 180 -11.83 17.44 18.03
C GLY A 180 -10.74 16.86 17.12
N LEU A 181 -11.07 15.95 16.21
CA LEU A 181 -10.16 15.55 15.13
C LEU A 181 -10.37 16.45 13.91
N ASP A 182 -9.28 16.75 13.20
CA ASP A 182 -9.30 17.49 11.94
C ASP A 182 -8.60 16.70 10.84
N PHE A 183 -9.10 16.86 9.61
CA PHE A 183 -8.57 16.19 8.44
C PHE A 183 -8.62 17.07 7.19
N LYS A 184 -7.70 16.80 6.27
CA LYS A 184 -7.71 17.37 4.92
C LYS A 184 -7.56 16.26 3.89
N ILE A 185 -8.39 16.29 2.86
CA ILE A 185 -8.20 15.43 1.69
C ILE A 185 -7.35 16.15 0.66
N VAL A 186 -6.39 15.44 0.09
CA VAL A 186 -5.58 15.89 -1.03
C VAL A 186 -5.70 14.89 -2.16
N GLN A 187 -6.11 15.36 -3.33
CA GLN A 187 -6.12 14.55 -4.52
C GLN A 187 -4.70 14.45 -5.09
N THR A 188 -4.23 13.23 -5.33
CA THR A 188 -2.93 12.98 -5.96
C THR A 188 -3.13 12.56 -7.43
N GLY A 189 -2.22 12.96 -8.31
CA GLY A 189 -2.28 12.58 -9.73
C GLY A 189 -1.54 11.28 -10.04
N ASP A 190 -0.27 11.20 -9.63
CA ASP A 190 0.56 10.00 -9.72
C ASP A 190 1.18 9.75 -8.34
N GLY A 191 0.32 9.39 -7.38
CA GLY A 191 0.73 9.15 -6.01
C GLY A 191 1.55 7.87 -5.88
N SER A 192 1.14 6.81 -6.58
CA SER A 192 1.76 5.48 -6.52
C SER A 192 3.14 5.45 -7.14
N GLY A 193 3.34 6.03 -8.33
CA GLY A 193 4.63 6.07 -9.00
C GLY A 193 5.69 6.82 -8.19
N ARG A 194 5.32 8.01 -7.70
CA ARG A 194 6.21 8.83 -6.85
C ARG A 194 6.51 8.17 -5.51
N GLY A 195 5.50 7.55 -4.88
CA GLY A 195 5.65 6.84 -3.61
C GLY A 195 6.58 5.63 -3.74
N ALA A 196 6.39 4.82 -4.78
CA ALA A 196 7.23 3.66 -5.07
C ALA A 196 8.70 4.06 -5.31
N ALA A 197 8.94 5.12 -6.08
CA ALA A 197 10.29 5.64 -6.32
C ALA A 197 10.98 6.09 -5.03
N LEU A 198 10.25 6.76 -4.12
CA LEU A 198 10.80 7.20 -2.84
C LEU A 198 11.14 6.01 -1.92
N ILE A 199 10.25 5.01 -1.84
CA ILE A 199 10.52 3.78 -1.08
C ILE A 199 11.75 3.06 -1.65
N ALA A 200 11.83 2.90 -2.96
CA ALA A 200 12.98 2.29 -3.63
C ALA A 200 14.28 3.04 -3.33
N ALA A 201 14.26 4.38 -3.34
CA ALA A 201 15.41 5.21 -3.00
C ALA A 201 15.85 5.03 -1.53
N ILE A 202 14.90 4.97 -0.59
CA ILE A 202 15.19 4.72 0.83
C ILE A 202 15.80 3.34 1.03
N VAL A 203 15.19 2.29 0.45
CA VAL A 203 15.68 0.91 0.53
C VAL A 203 17.09 0.81 -0.08
N SER A 204 17.34 1.45 -1.23
CA SER A 204 18.66 1.48 -1.85
C SER A 204 19.70 2.19 -0.99
N ARG A 205 19.32 3.25 -0.26
CA ARG A 205 20.23 3.92 0.68
C ARG A 205 20.55 3.02 1.88
N VAL A 206 19.52 2.43 2.50
CA VAL A 206 19.69 1.55 3.68
C VAL A 206 20.59 0.36 3.34
N LYS A 207 20.38 -0.29 2.20
CA LYS A 207 21.24 -1.40 1.75
C LYS A 207 22.70 -0.98 1.59
N ARG A 208 22.96 0.17 0.95
CA ARG A 208 24.33 0.70 0.80
C ARG A 208 24.99 1.02 2.14
N ASP A 209 24.22 1.55 3.10
CA ASP A 209 24.74 1.86 4.43
C ASP A 209 25.03 0.57 5.23
N GLU A 210 24.21 -0.48 5.07
CA GLU A 210 24.44 -1.80 5.64
C GLU A 210 25.68 -2.48 5.03
N GLU A 211 25.81 -2.46 3.70
CA GLU A 211 26.98 -3.00 2.98
C GLU A 211 28.28 -2.34 3.42
N LYS A 212 28.29 -1.01 3.57
CA LYS A 212 29.45 -0.28 4.10
C LYS A 212 29.81 -0.68 5.51
N ARG A 213 28.82 -0.79 6.41
CA ARG A 213 29.04 -1.21 7.80
C ARG A 213 29.61 -2.63 7.88
N LEU A 214 29.10 -3.54 7.05
CA LEU A 214 29.61 -4.91 6.97
C LEU A 214 31.06 -4.93 6.48
N ALA A 215 31.38 -4.17 5.44
CA ALA A 215 32.75 -4.05 4.93
C ALA A 215 33.71 -3.44 5.97
N GLU A 216 33.28 -2.40 6.70
CA GLU A 216 34.07 -1.80 7.79
C GLU A 216 34.34 -2.80 8.92
N LEU A 217 33.33 -3.61 9.29
CA LEU A 217 33.47 -4.68 10.29
C LEU A 217 34.42 -5.79 9.84
N GLU A 218 34.40 -6.16 8.55
CA GLU A 218 35.33 -7.14 7.99
C GLU A 218 36.78 -6.64 8.02
N VAL A 219 37.00 -5.37 7.63
CA VAL A 219 38.33 -4.75 7.70
C VAL A 219 38.82 -4.66 9.15
N GLN A 220 37.95 -4.33 10.09
CA GLN A 220 38.29 -4.28 11.51
C GLN A 220 38.70 -5.66 12.05
N ARG A 221 37.95 -6.72 11.68
CA ARG A 221 38.28 -8.11 12.06
C ARG A 221 39.60 -8.58 11.49
N GLN A 222 39.89 -8.24 10.23
CA GLN A 222 41.18 -8.58 9.61
C GLN A 222 42.34 -7.92 10.36
N LYS A 223 42.22 -6.62 10.68
CA LYS A 223 43.25 -5.90 11.47
C LYS A 223 43.45 -6.49 12.87
N GLU A 224 42.37 -6.90 13.52
CA GLU A 224 42.44 -7.54 14.84
C GLU A 224 43.13 -8.91 14.76
N ALA A 225 42.81 -9.72 13.75
CA ALA A 225 43.46 -11.01 13.53
C ALA A 225 44.95 -10.87 13.21
N GLU A 226 45.32 -9.94 12.32
CA GLU A 226 46.73 -9.63 12.00
C GLU A 226 47.51 -9.14 13.23
N ALA A 227 46.89 -8.29 14.07
CA ALA A 227 47.50 -7.80 15.29
C ALA A 227 47.70 -8.92 16.34
N GLU A 228 46.76 -9.86 16.42
CA GLU A 228 46.85 -11.02 17.31
C GLU A 228 47.91 -12.02 16.85
N GLU A 229 47.98 -12.32 15.55
CA GLU A 229 49.03 -13.16 14.95
C GLU A 229 50.42 -12.55 15.19
N LYS A 230 50.56 -11.24 14.99
CA LYS A 230 51.82 -10.54 15.24
C LYS A 230 52.24 -10.58 16.72
N ARG A 231 51.28 -10.44 17.65
CA ARG A 231 51.54 -10.60 19.09
C ARG A 231 51.98 -12.01 19.46
N LEU A 232 51.37 -13.04 18.87
CA LEU A 232 51.75 -14.44 19.11
C LEU A 232 53.18 -14.71 18.63
N LEU A 233 53.55 -14.22 17.44
CA LEU A 233 54.91 -14.32 16.91
C LEU A 233 55.93 -13.57 17.77
N GLU A 234 55.60 -12.39 18.29
CA GLU A 234 56.45 -11.65 19.22
C GLU A 234 56.70 -12.46 20.51
N VAL A 235 55.65 -13.03 21.11
CA VAL A 235 55.76 -13.89 22.30
C VAL A 235 56.58 -15.16 22.03
N GLU A 236 56.42 -15.78 20.86
CA GLU A 236 57.18 -16.96 20.48
C GLU A 236 58.67 -16.65 20.26
N ASN A 237 58.98 -15.52 19.61
CA ASN A 237 60.35 -15.04 19.46
C ASN A 237 61.01 -14.72 20.81
N GLU A 238 60.30 -14.05 21.72
CA GLU A 238 60.81 -13.77 23.08
C GLU A 238 61.13 -15.07 23.85
N LYS A 239 60.29 -16.10 23.71
CA LYS A 239 60.55 -17.44 24.27
C LYS A 239 61.81 -18.07 23.69
N LEU A 240 61.94 -18.07 22.36
CA LEU A 240 63.11 -18.62 21.67
C LEU A 240 64.40 -17.92 22.11
N GLU A 241 64.39 -16.58 22.20
CA GLU A 241 65.53 -15.81 22.70
C GLU A 241 65.86 -16.10 24.17
N ALA A 242 64.85 -16.33 25.01
CA ALA A 242 65.04 -16.71 26.40
C ALA A 242 65.66 -18.11 26.52
N GLU A 243 65.20 -19.07 25.73
CA GLU A 243 65.78 -20.41 25.64
C GLU A 243 67.22 -20.38 25.15
N GLU A 244 67.52 -19.60 24.11
CA GLU A 244 68.87 -19.47 23.57
C GLU A 244 69.83 -18.82 24.60
N ARG A 245 69.36 -17.80 25.34
CA ARG A 245 70.09 -17.20 26.46
C ARG A 245 70.37 -18.21 27.57
N ALA A 246 69.38 -19.02 27.95
CA ALA A 246 69.55 -20.07 28.95
C ALA A 246 70.56 -21.13 28.49
N ARG A 247 70.56 -21.50 27.21
CA ARG A 247 71.51 -22.46 26.62
C ARG A 247 72.94 -21.94 26.67
N LYS A 248 73.18 -20.68 26.24
CA LYS A 248 74.50 -20.03 26.32
C LYS A 248 74.99 -19.89 27.76
N MET A 249 74.11 -19.57 28.70
CA MET A 249 74.44 -19.53 30.13
C MET A 249 74.89 -20.91 30.64
N SER A 250 74.18 -21.97 30.26
CA SER A 250 74.54 -23.34 30.64
C SER A 250 75.87 -23.80 30.04
N GLU A 251 76.19 -23.40 28.80
CA GLU A 251 77.47 -23.70 28.16
C GLU A 251 78.64 -22.95 28.84
N MET A 252 78.46 -21.66 29.16
CA MET A 252 79.46 -20.91 29.93
C MET A 252 79.72 -21.52 31.31
N LEU A 253 78.67 -21.95 32.01
CA LEU A 253 78.79 -22.62 33.30
C LEU A 253 79.57 -23.93 33.19
N LYS A 254 79.31 -24.74 32.15
CA LYS A 254 80.11 -25.95 31.87
C LYS A 254 81.57 -25.63 31.61
N TYR A 255 81.86 -24.64 30.76
CA TYR A 255 83.22 -24.23 30.44
C TYR A 255 83.98 -23.72 31.67
N GLN A 256 83.32 -22.96 32.56
CA GLN A 256 83.92 -22.53 33.83
C GLN A 256 84.18 -23.71 34.78
N PHE A 257 83.30 -24.71 34.79
CA PHE A 257 83.47 -25.93 35.59
C PHE A 257 84.65 -26.78 35.06
N GLU A 258 84.79 -26.91 33.74
CA GLU A 258 85.89 -27.61 33.09
C GLU A 258 87.23 -26.90 33.33
N ARG A 259 87.30 -25.57 33.21
CA ARG A 259 88.50 -24.79 33.59
C ARG A 259 88.85 -24.91 35.08
N GLY A 260 87.84 -24.92 35.96
CA GLY A 260 88.06 -25.12 37.39
C GLY A 260 88.61 -26.51 37.71
N ALA A 261 88.22 -27.53 36.94
CA ALA A 261 88.76 -28.89 37.03
C ALA A 261 90.20 -29.00 36.50
N GLU A 262 90.54 -28.28 35.41
CA GLU A 262 91.91 -28.20 34.88
C GLU A 262 92.86 -27.41 35.81
N GLU A 263 92.42 -26.30 36.38
CA GLU A 263 93.20 -25.49 37.34
C GLU A 263 93.41 -26.19 38.69
N SER A 264 92.55 -27.17 39.05
CA SER A 264 92.74 -28.03 40.22
C SER A 264 93.58 -29.28 39.92
N ALA A 265 93.61 -29.76 38.68
CA ALA A 265 94.56 -30.79 38.23
C ALA A 265 96.01 -30.27 38.16
N HIS A 266 96.22 -28.99 37.85
CA HIS A 266 97.56 -28.36 37.82
C HIS A 266 98.14 -27.93 39.18
N ARG A 267 97.41 -28.12 40.29
CA ARG A 267 97.95 -27.88 41.66
C ARG A 267 98.42 -29.15 42.38
N ASN A 268 98.34 -30.30 41.71
CA ASN A 268 98.68 -31.61 42.29
C ASN A 268 99.88 -32.31 41.62
N ASP A 269 100.68 -31.60 40.82
CA ASP A 269 102.04 -31.98 40.40
C ASP A 269 103.01 -30.83 40.71
#